data_AF-A0A6H1ZKZ9-F1
#
_entry.id   AF-A0A6H1ZKZ9-F1
#
_cell.length_a   1.000
_cell.length_b   1.000
_cell.length_c   1.000
_cell.angle_alpha   90.00
_cell.angle_beta   90.00
_cell.angle_gamma   90.00
#
_symmetry.space_group_name_H-M   'P 1'
#
loop_
_entity.id
_entity.type
_entity.pdbx_description
1 polymer ?
#
loop_
_entity_poly.entity_id
_entity_poly.type
_entity_poly.pdbx_seq_one_letter_code
_entity_poly.pdbx_strand_id
1 'polypeptide(L)' 'MMKELPNNFYGLPPGVANITVTKKDLQELLLATDGWAIIRGRMMEIKSKHLGAGIYRVTVEDKHEALRGGDTESP' A
#
# COMPACT_ATOMS: atom_id res chain seq x y z
N MET A 1 -8.42 -15.65 -3.75
CA MET A 1 -8.78 -15.12 -2.43
C MET A 1 -7.57 -14.35 -1.94
N MET A 2 -7.61 -13.04 -2.06
CA MET A 2 -6.83 -12.18 -1.19
C MET A 2 -7.76 -11.08 -0.69
N LYS A 3 -8.15 -11.19 0.59
CA LYS A 3 -9.13 -10.30 1.23
C LYS A 3 -8.47 -9.24 2.13
N GLU A 4 -7.17 -9.39 2.41
CA GLU A 4 -6.44 -8.62 3.41
C GLU A 4 -4.95 -8.54 3.03
N LEU A 5 -4.22 -7.62 3.67
CA LEU A 5 -2.77 -7.50 3.52
C LEU A 5 -2.05 -8.63 4.26
N PRO A 6 -0.91 -9.14 3.75
CA PRO A 6 -0.15 -10.17 4.45
C PRO A 6 0.51 -9.64 5.71
N ASN A 7 0.85 -10.55 6.63
CA ASN A 7 1.39 -10.24 7.95
C ASN A 7 2.65 -9.37 7.92
N ASN A 8 3.46 -9.43 6.87
CA ASN A 8 4.67 -8.61 6.74
C ASN A 8 4.38 -7.10 6.69
N PHE A 9 3.19 -6.68 6.24
CA PHE A 9 2.77 -5.27 6.27
C PHE A 9 2.63 -4.73 7.69
N TYR A 10 2.32 -5.58 8.66
CA TYR A 10 2.19 -5.20 10.07
C TYR A 10 3.55 -5.17 10.80
N GLY A 11 4.52 -5.94 10.27
CA GLY A 11 5.85 -6.10 10.85
C GLY A 11 6.92 -5.15 10.31
N LEU A 12 6.68 -4.45 9.20
CA LEU A 12 7.67 -3.56 8.56
C LEU A 12 7.26 -2.08 8.64
N PRO A 13 8.19 -1.13 8.46
CA PRO A 13 7.86 0.27 8.31
C PRO A 13 6.97 0.54 7.07
N PRO A 14 6.16 1.62 7.07
CA PRO A 14 5.41 2.07 5.91
C PRO A 14 6.32 2.25 4.68
N GLY A 15 5.79 1.98 3.49
CA GLY A 15 6.52 2.09 2.22
C GLY A 15 7.56 0.98 1.96
N VAL A 16 7.95 0.19 2.98
CA VAL A 16 8.95 -0.89 2.84
C VAL A 16 8.29 -2.20 2.40
N ALA A 17 7.20 -2.59 3.06
CA ALA A 17 6.45 -3.80 2.72
C ALA A 17 5.77 -3.64 1.36
N ASN A 18 6.00 -4.61 0.47
CA ASN A 18 5.32 -4.68 -0.81
C ASN A 18 4.98 -6.12 -1.19
N ILE A 19 3.92 -6.26 -1.96
CA ILE A 19 3.52 -7.52 -2.58
C ILE A 19 3.15 -7.27 -4.03
N THR A 20 3.19 -8.34 -4.81
CA THR A 20 2.76 -8.33 -6.20
C THR A 20 1.49 -9.16 -6.32
N VAL A 21 0.45 -8.57 -6.91
CA VAL A 21 -0.89 -9.17 -7.03
C VAL A 21 -1.42 -9.04 -8.44
N THR A 22 -2.39 -9.87 -8.80
CA THR A 22 -3.13 -9.71 -10.07
C THR A 22 -4.10 -8.53 -9.99
N LYS A 23 -4.57 -8.04 -11.14
CA LYS A 23 -5.64 -7.04 -11.22
C LYS A 23 -6.88 -7.45 -10.43
N LYS A 24 -7.28 -8.73 -10.51
CA LYS A 24 -8.45 -9.25 -9.81
C LYS A 24 -8.25 -9.21 -8.30
N ASP A 25 -7.10 -9.68 -7.81
CA ASP A 25 -6.80 -9.67 -6.38
C ASP A 25 -6.68 -8.25 -5.83
N LEU A 26 -6.12 -7.31 -6.61
CA LEU A 26 -6.11 -5.89 -6.25
C LEU A 26 -7.53 -5.33 -6.08
N GLN A 27 -8.44 -5.64 -7.00
CA GLN A 27 -9.84 -5.18 -6.92
C GLN A 27 -10.54 -5.77 -5.69
N GLU A 28 -10.35 -7.06 -5.41
CA GLU A 28 -10.89 -7.72 -4.22
C GLU A 28 -10.36 -7.08 -2.93
N LEU A 29 -9.05 -6.81 -2.87
CA LEU A 29 -8.42 -6.15 -1.72
C LEU A 29 -9.00 -4.75 -1.49
N LEU A 30 -8.98 -3.89 -2.51
CA LEU A 30 -9.45 -2.50 -2.38
C LEU A 30 -10.93 -2.43 -2.01
N LEU A 31 -11.76 -3.35 -2.51
CA LEU A 31 -13.17 -3.44 -2.15
C LEU A 31 -13.36 -3.87 -0.68
N ALA A 32 -12.54 -4.80 -0.20
CA ALA A 32 -12.63 -5.32 1.16
C ALA A 32 -12.17 -4.29 2.21
N THR A 33 -11.23 -3.42 1.83
CA THR A 33 -10.57 -2.51 2.77
C THR A 33 -10.91 -1.04 2.55
N ASP A 34 -11.75 -0.73 1.56
CA ASP A 34 -12.03 0.64 1.09
C ASP A 34 -10.74 1.43 0.76
N GLY A 35 -9.67 0.73 0.36
CA GLY A 35 -8.37 1.33 0.08
C GLY A 35 -7.54 1.74 1.31
N TRP A 36 -7.95 1.40 2.54
CA TRP A 36 -7.24 1.74 3.77
C TRP A 36 -6.88 0.52 4.61
N ALA A 37 -5.85 0.62 5.45
CA ALA A 37 -5.50 -0.43 6.40
C ALA A 37 -5.04 0.16 7.74
N ILE A 38 -5.45 -0.43 8.86
CA ILE A 38 -4.90 -0.08 10.18
C ILE A 38 -3.64 -0.92 10.42
N ILE A 39 -2.49 -0.26 10.45
CA ILE A 39 -1.19 -0.90 10.64
C ILE A 39 -0.49 -0.21 11.80
N ARG A 40 -0.10 -0.98 12.82
CA ARG A 40 0.57 -0.47 14.03
C ARG A 40 -0.19 0.70 14.70
N GLY A 41 -1.52 0.59 14.74
CA GLY A 41 -2.41 1.60 15.34
C GLY A 41 -2.57 2.89 14.51
N ARG A 42 -2.11 2.91 13.26
CA ARG A 42 -2.23 4.06 12.36
C ARG A 42 -3.00 3.68 11.10
N MET A 43 -3.82 4.60 10.61
CA MET A 43 -4.51 4.43 9.33
C MET A 43 -3.52 4.70 8.19
N MET A 44 -3.30 3.69 7.36
CA MET A 44 -2.42 3.75 6.19
C MET A 44 -3.25 3.68 4.91
N GLU A 45 -2.79 4.34 3.85
CA GLU A 45 -3.39 4.24 2.53
C GLU A 45 -2.77 3.08 1.75
N ILE A 46 -3.58 2.27 1.08
CA ILE A 46 -3.12 1.22 0.19
C ILE A 46 -2.83 1.84 -1.18
N LYS A 47 -1.56 1.89 -1.55
CA LYS A 47 -1.09 2.35 -2.86
C LYS A 47 -0.87 1.17 -3.78
N SER A 48 -1.11 1.36 -5.07
CA SER A 48 -0.80 0.36 -6.09
C SER A 48 -0.08 0.98 -7.28
N LYS A 49 0.84 0.21 -7.87
CA LYS A 49 1.55 0.58 -9.11
C LYS A 49 1.44 -0.55 -10.11
N HIS A 50 0.93 -0.27 -11.30
CA HIS A 50 0.88 -1.24 -12.39
C HIS A 50 2.30 -1.55 -12.88
N LEU A 51 2.65 -2.83 -12.97
CA LEU A 51 3.96 -3.31 -13.43
C LEU A 51 3.93 -3.89 -14.86
N GLY A 52 2.74 -4.18 -15.39
CA GLY A 52 2.55 -4.82 -16.71
C GLY A 52 1.86 -6.18 -16.60
N ALA A 53 1.36 -6.70 -17.72
CA ALA A 53 0.69 -8.02 -17.80
C ALA A 53 -0.45 -8.23 -16.78
N GLY A 54 -1.13 -7.16 -16.35
CA GLY A 54 -2.20 -7.24 -15.35
C GLY A 54 -1.69 -7.47 -13.92
N ILE A 55 -0.41 -7.22 -13.68
CA ILE A 55 0.26 -7.37 -12.39
C ILE A 55 0.50 -6.01 -11.75
N TYR A 56 0.24 -5.92 -10.45
CA TYR A 56 0.33 -4.70 -9.66
C TYR A 56 1.19 -4.92 -8.43
N ARG A 57 2.04 -3.94 -8.10
CA ARG A 57 2.70 -3.86 -6.80
C ARG A 57 1.81 -3.10 -5.84
N VAL A 58 1.56 -3.64 -4.67
CA VAL A 58 0.83 -2.99 -3.57
C VAL A 58 1.81 -2.61 -2.47
N THR A 59 1.67 -1.39 -1.95
CA THR A 59 2.38 -0.84 -0.80
C THR A 59 1.38 -0.14 0.13
N VAL A 60 1.79 0.10 1.36
CA VAL A 60 1.03 0.95 2.29
C VAL A 60 1.87 2.16 2.67
N GLU A 61 1.25 3.33 2.71
CA GLU A 61 1.94 4.58 3.05
C GLU A 61 1.16 5.34 4.12
N ASP A 62 1.89 5.98 5.03
CA ASP A 62 1.27 6.89 6.00
C ASP A 62 0.84 8.15 5.25
N LYS A 63 -0.47 8.43 5.27
CA LYS A 63 -1.07 9.60 4.59
C LYS A 63 -0.38 10.90 4.99
N HIS A 64 0.19 10.96 6.21
CA HIS A 64 0.86 12.15 6.73
C HIS A 64 2.35 12.26 6.31
N GLU A 65 3.01 11.17 5.96
CA GLU A 65 4.41 11.20 5.50
C GLU A 65 4.52 11.46 3.99
N ALA A 66 3.53 11.03 3.20
CA ALA A 66 3.52 11.26 1.75
C ALA A 66 3.53 12.75 1.35
N LEU A 67 3.05 13.64 2.23
CA LEU A 67 3.08 15.11 2.04
C LEU A 67 4.39 15.77 2.49
N ARG A 68 5.27 15.06 3.20
CA ARG A 68 6.57 15.60 3.67
C ARG A 68 7.72 15.34 2.70
N GLY A 69 7.53 14.48 1.69
CA GLY A 69 8.54 14.18 0.67
C GLY A 69 8.56 15.16 -0.52
N GLY A 70 7.78 16.26 -0.47
CA GLY A 70 7.64 17.23 -1.56
C GLY A 70 8.54 18.45 -1.49
N ASP A 71 9.25 18.69 -0.37
CA ASP A 71 10.02 19.92 -0.14
C ASP A 71 11.48 19.63 0.26
N THR A 72 12.22 18.92 -0.60
CA THR A 72 13.67 19.08 -0.63
C THR A 72 14.12 19.59 -2.00
N GLU A 73 13.65 20.79 -2.36
CA GLU A 73 14.53 21.72 -3.05
C GLU A 73 15.55 22.19 -2.01
N SER A 74 16.74 21.60 -2.06
CA SER A 74 17.92 22.16 -1.38
C SER A 74 18.53 23.27 -2.26
N PRO A 75 19.06 24.34 -1.65
CA PRO A 75 19.52 25.56 -2.33
C PRO A 75 20.70 25.36 -3.29
#